data_AF-A0A5A9EUB4-F1
#
_entry.id   AF-A0A5A9EUB4-F1
#
_cell.length_a   1.000
_cell.length_b   1.000
_cell.length_c   1.000
_cell.angle_alpha   90.00
_cell.angle_beta   90.00
_cell.angle_gamma   90.00
#
_symmetry.space_group_name_H-M   'P 1'
#
loop_
_entity.id
_entity.type
_entity.pdbx_description
1 polymer ?
#
loop_
_entity_poly.entity_id
_entity_poly.type
_entity_poly.pdbx_seq_one_letter_code
_entity_poly.pdbx_strand_id
1 'polypeptide(L)'
;MANELIPLSQNAKLPLGSIQDYVAGNKIEGDQFNATNAVQNVTGAQPTVNNKIAKAEINLPTNLTPIQRLLQKLDNEVKENTQIQGKLSCLECWYDNHSVDGIDGLVKKLNHAGREAQITRALRFKESFVKVLDEWSLYPSAQRILGRCLADAEGEYNDYIHPLVEELPLETIDRLVTERIVIPISDQFGGGELDMDRRTTTGMVYWLAEQCHIRWHK
;
A
#
# COMPACT_ATOMS: atom_id res chain seq x y z
N MET A 1 28.47 1.98 -44.84
CA MET A 1 27.04 2.31 -44.63
C MET A 1 26.84 2.38 -43.13
N ALA A 2 26.55 3.58 -42.62
CA ALA A 2 26.62 3.92 -41.22
C ALA A 2 25.47 3.32 -40.41
N ASN A 3 25.81 2.92 -39.19
CA ASN A 3 24.98 2.32 -38.17
C ASN A 3 24.47 3.47 -37.28
N GLU A 4 23.18 3.77 -37.28
CA GLU A 4 22.60 4.74 -36.33
C GLU A 4 21.94 4.01 -35.16
N LEU A 5 22.67 4.02 -34.05
CA LEU A 5 22.21 3.66 -32.72
C LEU A 5 21.30 4.78 -32.19
N ILE A 6 20.08 4.44 -31.83
CA ILE A 6 19.19 5.31 -31.03
C ILE A 6 19.68 5.25 -29.58
N PRO A 7 20.07 6.36 -28.94
CA PRO A 7 20.53 6.34 -27.55
C PRO A 7 19.33 6.23 -26.60
N LEU A 8 19.39 5.23 -25.71
CA LEU A 8 18.49 5.11 -24.56
C LEU A 8 18.72 6.28 -23.61
N SER A 9 17.66 7.07 -23.44
CA SER A 9 17.58 8.27 -22.61
C SER A 9 18.11 8.05 -21.19
N GLN A 10 18.96 8.99 -20.79
CA GLN A 10 19.54 9.16 -19.47
C GLN A 10 18.47 9.55 -18.43
N ASN A 11 18.65 9.05 -17.20
CA ASN A 11 18.26 9.63 -15.91
C ASN A 11 17.15 10.70 -15.90
N ALA A 12 15.89 10.28 -15.73
CA ALA A 12 14.85 11.17 -15.22
C ALA A 12 14.99 11.30 -13.70
N LYS A 13 15.87 12.22 -13.28
CA LYS A 13 15.92 12.73 -11.90
C LYS A 13 14.69 13.64 -11.72
N LEU A 14 13.69 13.19 -10.97
CA LEU A 14 12.56 14.06 -10.60
C LEU A 14 13.09 15.27 -9.81
N PRO A 15 12.68 16.51 -10.13
CA PRO A 15 13.21 17.69 -9.46
C PRO A 15 12.63 17.80 -8.04
N LEU A 16 13.49 17.62 -7.04
CA LEU A 16 13.20 18.06 -5.67
C LEU A 16 13.32 19.58 -5.62
N GLY A 17 12.18 20.27 -5.71
CA GLY A 17 12.09 21.71 -5.46
C GLY A 17 12.37 22.01 -3.99
N SER A 18 13.27 22.97 -3.75
CA SER A 18 13.64 23.49 -2.44
C SER A 18 12.44 24.13 -1.72
N ILE A 19 12.09 23.60 -0.54
CA ILE A 19 11.08 24.18 0.35
C ILE A 19 11.79 25.13 1.31
N GLN A 20 11.73 26.44 1.04
CA GLN A 20 12.08 27.44 2.06
C GLN A 20 11.13 28.64 2.15
N ASP A 21 10.08 28.70 1.35
CA ASP A 21 9.05 29.72 1.52
C ASP A 21 7.70 29.00 1.58
N TYR A 22 6.97 29.13 2.68
CA TYR A 22 5.50 29.15 2.81
C TYR A 22 5.12 28.91 4.28
N VAL A 23 5.18 30.00 5.05
CA VAL A 23 4.52 30.14 6.36
C VAL A 23 3.29 31.02 6.14
N ALA A 24 2.08 30.52 6.42
CA ALA A 24 0.97 31.27 7.04
C ALA A 24 -0.36 30.49 7.10
N GLY A 25 -0.90 30.33 8.32
CA GLY A 25 -2.32 30.19 8.65
C GLY A 25 -2.93 28.78 8.53
N ASN A 26 -3.79 28.28 9.41
CA ASN A 26 -4.41 28.78 10.64
C ASN A 26 -4.79 27.56 11.51
N LYS A 27 -4.69 27.71 12.83
CA LYS A 27 -5.19 26.79 13.87
C LYS A 27 -6.72 26.73 13.82
N ILE A 28 -7.32 25.54 13.99
CA ILE A 28 -8.70 25.43 14.48
C ILE A 28 -8.74 24.34 15.57
N GLU A 29 -8.93 24.79 16.81
CA GLU A 29 -9.28 23.99 17.99
C GLU A 29 -10.79 24.09 18.22
N GLY A 30 -11.40 22.98 18.65
CA GLY A 30 -12.67 22.95 19.40
C GLY A 30 -13.92 22.58 18.60
N ASP A 31 -14.60 21.49 18.98
CA ASP A 31 -15.89 21.64 19.67
C ASP A 31 -16.39 20.33 20.30
N GLN A 32 -16.88 20.47 21.53
CA GLN A 32 -17.50 19.42 22.35
C GLN A 32 -19.00 19.33 22.05
N PHE A 33 -19.53 18.11 21.93
CA PHE A 33 -20.96 17.90 21.74
C PHE A 33 -21.65 17.55 23.06
N ASN A 34 -22.48 18.47 23.56
CA ASN A 34 -23.39 18.28 24.68
C ASN A 34 -24.66 17.56 24.25
N ALA A 35 -25.11 16.56 25.02
CA ALA A 35 -26.37 15.88 24.83
C ALA A 35 -27.36 16.27 25.94
N THR A 36 -28.50 16.88 25.59
CA THR A 36 -29.73 16.84 26.41
C THR A 36 -30.94 17.10 25.52
N ASN A 37 -31.93 16.19 25.54
CA ASN A 37 -33.32 16.49 25.88
C ASN A 37 -34.22 15.25 25.74
N ALA A 38 -35.01 15.03 26.78
CA ALA A 38 -36.09 14.05 26.87
C ALA A 38 -37.44 14.78 26.91
N VAL A 39 -38.51 14.23 26.30
CA VAL A 39 -39.91 14.44 26.71
C VAL A 39 -40.75 13.19 26.34
N GLN A 40 -41.68 12.80 27.22
CA GLN A 40 -42.58 11.63 27.12
C GLN A 40 -44.03 11.96 26.66
N ASN A 41 -44.63 10.95 26.00
CA ASN A 41 -46.02 10.39 26.04
C ASN A 41 -47.30 11.22 25.76
N VAL A 42 -48.17 10.71 24.86
CA VAL A 42 -49.63 10.41 25.09
C VAL A 42 -50.18 9.33 24.10
N THR A 43 -51.20 8.60 24.56
CA THR A 43 -51.91 7.34 24.16
C THR A 43 -52.74 7.22 22.85
N GLY A 44 -52.90 5.98 22.33
CA GLY A 44 -54.19 5.43 21.82
C GLY A 44 -54.28 4.69 20.46
N ALA A 45 -54.58 3.37 20.49
CA ALA A 45 -55.23 2.48 19.49
C ALA A 45 -54.49 1.96 18.21
N GLN A 46 -54.63 0.65 17.94
CA GLN A 46 -54.18 -0.16 16.78
C GLN A 46 -55.43 -0.63 15.97
N PRO A 47 -55.36 -0.89 14.64
CA PRO A 47 -54.82 -2.16 14.13
C PRO A 47 -54.00 -2.10 12.82
N THR A 48 -52.81 -2.69 12.87
CA THR A 48 -52.17 -3.61 11.90
C THR A 48 -52.58 -3.57 10.41
N VAL A 49 -51.64 -3.15 9.56
CA VAL A 49 -51.43 -3.70 8.21
C VAL A 49 -49.99 -4.17 8.13
N ASN A 50 -49.79 -5.49 8.18
CA ASN A 50 -48.48 -6.11 8.07
C ASN A 50 -48.01 -6.10 6.61
N ASN A 51 -47.12 -5.16 6.26
CA ASN A 51 -46.30 -5.32 5.07
C ASN A 51 -44.88 -5.64 5.51
N LYS A 52 -44.56 -6.94 5.55
CA LYS A 52 -43.22 -7.46 5.85
C LYS A 52 -42.28 -7.10 4.70
N ILE A 53 -41.63 -5.93 4.80
CA ILE A 53 -40.34 -5.73 4.15
C ILE A 53 -39.31 -6.01 5.23
N ALA A 54 -38.85 -7.26 5.28
CA ALA A 54 -37.68 -7.62 6.06
C ALA A 54 -36.47 -6.93 5.42
N LYS A 55 -36.16 -5.72 5.89
CA LYS A 55 -34.80 -5.18 5.73
C LYS A 55 -33.92 -6.07 6.58
N ALA A 56 -33.13 -6.91 5.93
CA ALA A 56 -32.02 -7.59 6.58
C ALA A 56 -31.07 -6.50 7.09
N GLU A 57 -31.20 -6.13 8.36
CA GLU A 57 -30.15 -5.40 9.07
C GLU A 57 -28.94 -6.34 9.13
N ILE A 58 -28.01 -6.13 8.20
CA ILE A 58 -26.69 -6.73 8.27
C ILE A 58 -26.05 -6.11 9.51
N ASN A 59 -26.07 -6.86 10.61
CA ASN A 59 -25.30 -6.54 11.81
C ASN A 59 -23.82 -6.59 11.45
N LEU A 60 -23.28 -5.47 10.95
CA LEU A 60 -21.85 -5.31 10.73
C LEU A 60 -21.19 -5.26 12.12
N PRO A 61 -20.21 -6.13 12.42
CA PRO A 61 -19.58 -6.16 13.74
C PRO A 61 -19.00 -4.77 14.07
N THR A 62 -19.41 -4.21 15.20
CA THR A 62 -19.16 -2.82 15.61
C THR A 62 -17.69 -2.50 15.91
N ASN A 63 -16.77 -3.46 15.71
CA ASN A 63 -15.33 -3.28 15.91
C ASN A 63 -14.58 -3.53 14.61
N LEU A 64 -14.49 -2.50 13.77
CA LEU A 64 -13.59 -2.51 12.62
C LEU A 64 -12.13 -2.61 13.09
N THR A 65 -11.37 -3.47 12.43
CA THR A 65 -9.91 -3.54 12.59
C THR A 65 -9.27 -2.20 12.17
N PRO A 66 -8.04 -1.89 12.63
CA PRO A 66 -7.36 -0.67 12.22
C PRO A 66 -7.26 -0.50 10.69
N ILE A 67 -7.07 -1.59 9.95
CA ILE A 67 -6.96 -1.55 8.49
C ILE A 67 -8.31 -1.28 7.82
N GLN A 68 -9.39 -1.89 8.31
CA GLN A 68 -10.74 -1.63 7.81
C GLN A 68 -11.17 -0.17 8.05
N ARG A 69 -10.74 0.44 9.17
CA ARG A 69 -10.96 1.87 9.40
C ARG A 69 -10.21 2.75 8.41
N LEU A 70 -9.00 2.38 8.02
CA LEU A 70 -8.22 3.11 7.01
C LEU A 70 -8.86 2.98 5.63
N LEU A 71 -9.33 1.79 5.26
CA LEU A 71 -10.04 1.58 3.99
C LEU A 71 -11.32 2.42 3.90
N GLN A 72 -12.13 2.43 4.97
CA GLN A 72 -13.32 3.29 5.01
C GLN A 72 -12.99 4.78 4.94
N LYS A 73 -11.89 5.21 5.56
CA LYS A 73 -11.42 6.60 5.45
C LYS A 73 -10.99 6.92 4.02
N LEU A 74 -10.29 5.99 3.36
CA LEU A 74 -9.89 6.15 1.98
C LEU A 74 -11.11 6.29 1.06
N ASP A 75 -12.13 5.45 1.23
CA ASP A 75 -13.36 5.55 0.43
C ASP A 75 -14.01 6.94 0.56
N ASN A 76 -13.97 7.54 1.75
CA ASN A 76 -14.48 8.89 1.98
C ASN A 76 -13.55 9.96 1.38
N GLU A 77 -12.23 9.80 1.53
CA GLU A 77 -11.24 10.70 0.91
C GLU A 77 -11.38 10.72 -0.62
N VAL A 78 -11.63 9.58 -1.26
CA VAL A 78 -11.87 9.47 -2.70
C VAL A 78 -13.18 10.16 -3.10
N LYS A 79 -14.28 9.88 -2.38
CA LYS A 79 -15.60 10.49 -2.66
C LYS A 79 -15.58 12.01 -2.56
N GLU A 80 -14.90 12.54 -1.55
CA GLU A 80 -14.81 13.97 -1.30
C GLU A 80 -13.58 14.62 -1.99
N ASN A 81 -12.79 13.85 -2.74
CA ASN A 81 -11.53 14.27 -3.35
C ASN A 81 -10.57 14.99 -2.35
N THR A 82 -10.52 14.48 -1.11
CA THR A 82 -9.70 15.04 -0.04
C THR A 82 -8.26 14.56 -0.20
N GLN A 83 -7.42 15.42 -0.73
CA GLN A 83 -6.01 15.15 -1.01
C GLN A 83 -5.10 16.02 -0.14
N ILE A 84 -3.89 15.53 0.09
CA ILE A 84 -2.81 16.29 0.74
C ILE A 84 -1.66 16.55 -0.21
N GLN A 85 -0.89 17.59 0.10
CA GLN A 85 0.40 17.82 -0.54
C GLN A 85 1.50 17.08 0.22
N GLY A 86 2.31 16.33 -0.51
CA GLY A 86 3.48 15.64 0.03
C GLY A 86 3.22 14.22 0.54
N LYS A 87 4.33 13.55 0.89
CA LYS A 87 4.31 12.19 1.44
C LYS A 87 4.29 12.23 2.97
N LEU A 88 3.52 11.34 3.56
CA LEU A 88 3.55 11.07 5.00
C LEU A 88 4.84 10.32 5.33
N SER A 89 5.38 10.57 6.53
CA SER A 89 6.59 9.91 7.01
C SER A 89 6.53 8.38 6.96
N CYS A 90 5.35 7.79 7.16
CA CYS A 90 5.13 6.34 7.09
C CYS A 90 5.35 5.73 5.70
N LEU A 91 5.28 6.55 4.65
CA LEU A 91 5.55 6.15 3.27
C LEU A 91 6.90 6.69 2.79
N GLU A 92 7.29 7.88 3.24
CA GLU A 92 8.53 8.56 2.85
C GLU A 92 9.79 7.75 3.21
N CYS A 93 9.83 7.13 4.39
CA CYS A 93 10.98 6.34 4.84
C CYS A 93 11.33 5.16 3.92
N TRP A 94 10.40 4.71 3.07
CA TRP A 94 10.63 3.59 2.16
C TRP A 94 11.38 3.97 0.88
N TYR A 95 11.51 5.26 0.58
CA TYR A 95 12.22 5.74 -0.61
C TYR A 95 13.74 5.87 -0.40
N ASP A 96 14.19 5.79 0.85
CA ASP A 96 15.61 5.81 1.16
C ASP A 96 16.22 4.44 0.84
N ASN A 97 17.33 4.46 0.09
CA ASN A 97 18.04 3.24 -0.28
C ASN A 97 19.10 2.91 0.76
N HIS A 98 19.01 1.70 1.33
CA HIS A 98 19.92 1.22 2.38
C HIS A 98 20.74 0.03 1.90
N SER A 99 21.59 0.23 0.88
CA SER A 99 22.51 -0.81 0.46
C SER A 99 23.66 -1.01 1.45
N VAL A 100 23.90 -2.27 1.82
CA VAL A 100 24.96 -2.68 2.76
C VAL A 100 26.05 -3.51 2.05
N ASP A 101 25.72 -4.15 0.94
CA ASP A 101 26.55 -5.12 0.21
C ASP A 101 27.07 -4.58 -1.14
N GLY A 102 26.62 -3.39 -1.57
CA GLY A 102 27.00 -2.77 -2.85
C GLY A 102 26.28 -3.36 -4.06
N ILE A 103 25.31 -4.27 -3.88
CA ILE A 103 24.50 -4.86 -4.94
C ILE A 103 23.19 -4.08 -5.06
N ASP A 104 23.30 -2.91 -5.69
CA ASP A 104 22.19 -1.95 -5.76
C ASP A 104 21.22 -2.25 -6.90
N GLY A 105 19.93 -2.19 -6.55
CA GLY A 105 18.84 -2.26 -7.51
C GLY A 105 18.45 -3.68 -7.90
N LEU A 106 17.18 -3.80 -8.31
CA LEU A 106 16.53 -5.09 -8.51
C LEU A 106 17.26 -5.99 -9.51
N VAL A 107 17.70 -5.45 -10.65
CA VAL A 107 18.34 -6.24 -11.72
C VAL A 107 19.65 -6.85 -11.24
N LYS A 108 20.50 -6.09 -10.54
CA LYS A 108 21.77 -6.60 -10.03
C LYS A 108 21.54 -7.69 -8.98
N LYS A 109 20.56 -7.51 -8.09
CA LYS A 109 20.20 -8.50 -7.06
C LYS A 109 19.71 -9.81 -7.66
N LEU A 110 18.85 -9.73 -8.68
CA LEU A 110 18.32 -10.94 -9.34
C LEU A 110 19.42 -11.67 -10.13
N ASN A 111 20.30 -10.95 -10.82
CA ASN A 111 21.47 -11.56 -11.47
C ASN A 111 22.36 -12.27 -10.43
N HIS A 112 22.67 -11.59 -9.32
CA HIS A 112 23.51 -12.17 -8.27
C HIS A 112 22.90 -13.44 -7.66
N ALA A 113 21.57 -13.49 -7.54
CA ALA A 113 20.83 -14.63 -7.02
C ALA A 113 20.54 -15.74 -8.06
N GLY A 114 21.06 -15.65 -9.30
CA GLY A 114 20.82 -16.65 -10.36
C GLY A 114 19.36 -16.67 -10.86
N ARG A 115 18.69 -15.51 -10.87
CA ARG A 115 17.27 -15.32 -11.21
C ARG A 115 17.08 -14.51 -12.50
N GLU A 116 18.01 -14.60 -13.44
CA GLU A 116 18.04 -13.79 -14.66
C GLU A 116 16.77 -13.95 -15.50
N ALA A 117 16.25 -15.17 -15.58
CA ALA A 117 15.02 -15.50 -16.30
C ALA A 117 13.79 -14.74 -15.77
N GLN A 118 13.81 -14.26 -14.53
CA GLN A 118 12.70 -13.57 -13.89
C GLN A 118 12.73 -12.04 -14.11
N ILE A 119 13.85 -11.47 -14.58
CA ILE A 119 14.08 -10.01 -14.58
C ILE A 119 12.99 -9.25 -15.35
N THR A 120 12.66 -9.67 -16.56
CA THR A 120 11.63 -8.99 -17.38
C THR A 120 10.28 -8.96 -16.68
N ARG A 121 9.89 -10.08 -16.07
CA ARG A 121 8.64 -10.17 -15.29
C ARG A 121 8.72 -9.29 -14.05
N ALA A 122 9.84 -9.32 -13.33
CA ALA A 122 10.04 -8.58 -12.11
C ALA A 122 9.93 -7.07 -12.32
N LEU A 123 10.58 -6.54 -13.38
CA LEU A 123 10.48 -5.13 -13.75
C LEU A 123 9.05 -4.71 -14.11
N ARG A 124 8.32 -5.53 -14.88
CA ARG A 124 6.93 -5.24 -15.23
C ARG A 124 6.01 -5.22 -14.01
N PHE A 125 6.23 -6.13 -13.08
CA PHE A 125 5.41 -6.22 -11.87
C PHE A 125 5.73 -5.06 -10.93
N LYS A 126 7.01 -4.76 -10.75
CA LYS A 126 7.47 -3.57 -10.03
C LYS A 126 6.82 -2.29 -10.56
N GLU A 127 6.82 -2.10 -11.87
CA GLU A 127 6.18 -0.96 -12.53
C GLU A 127 4.66 -0.88 -12.22
N SER A 128 4.00 -2.03 -12.09
CA SER A 128 2.58 -2.06 -11.71
C SER A 128 2.37 -1.50 -10.30
N PHE A 129 3.27 -1.81 -9.37
CA PHE A 129 3.23 -1.26 -8.02
C PHE A 129 3.62 0.22 -7.96
N VAL A 130 4.61 0.65 -8.74
CA VAL A 130 4.99 2.07 -8.83
C VAL A 130 3.80 2.93 -9.27
N LYS A 131 2.98 2.45 -10.19
CA LYS A 131 1.76 3.14 -10.62
C LYS A 131 0.73 3.27 -9.50
N VAL A 132 0.57 2.22 -8.69
CA VAL A 132 -0.28 2.29 -7.48
C VAL A 132 0.28 3.28 -6.48
N LEU A 133 1.60 3.30 -6.24
CA LEU A 133 2.21 4.31 -5.38
C LEU A 133 1.93 5.73 -5.87
N ASP A 134 2.06 5.99 -7.17
CA ASP A 134 1.85 7.30 -7.77
C ASP A 134 0.38 7.75 -7.69
N GLU A 135 -0.53 6.89 -8.15
CA GLU A 135 -1.99 7.12 -8.16
C GLU A 135 -2.53 7.45 -6.77
N TRP A 136 -2.04 6.75 -5.75
CA TRP A 136 -2.55 6.85 -4.39
C TRP A 136 -1.72 7.77 -3.49
N SER A 137 -0.65 8.37 -4.02
CA SER A 137 0.28 9.21 -3.25
C SER A 137 -0.36 10.48 -2.67
N LEU A 138 -1.51 10.92 -3.17
CA LEU A 138 -2.17 12.15 -2.71
C LEU A 138 -3.18 11.92 -1.58
N TYR A 139 -3.52 10.67 -1.28
CA TYR A 139 -4.53 10.33 -0.26
C TYR A 139 -3.89 9.91 1.06
N PRO A 140 -4.13 10.63 2.18
CA PRO A 140 -3.52 10.33 3.47
C PRO A 140 -3.77 8.91 3.99
N SER A 141 -4.96 8.37 3.76
CA SER A 141 -5.30 7.02 4.21
C SER A 141 -4.65 5.97 3.32
N ALA A 142 -4.59 6.20 2.00
CA ALA A 142 -3.89 5.30 1.10
C ALA A 142 -2.40 5.24 1.38
N GLN A 143 -1.74 6.38 1.62
CA GLN A 143 -0.33 6.42 1.99
C GLN A 143 -0.03 5.61 3.27
N ARG A 144 -0.92 5.66 4.27
CA ARG A 144 -0.79 4.83 5.49
C ARG A 144 -1.00 3.35 5.22
N ILE A 145 -1.95 3.01 4.36
CA ILE A 145 -2.18 1.61 3.96
C ILE A 145 -0.94 1.08 3.23
N LEU A 146 -0.44 1.81 2.23
CA LEU A 146 0.75 1.43 1.46
C LEU A 146 1.98 1.30 2.36
N GLY A 147 2.23 2.26 3.26
CA GLY A 147 3.33 2.18 4.21
C GLY A 147 3.25 0.96 5.13
N ARG A 148 2.03 0.57 5.54
CA ARG A 148 1.83 -0.66 6.31
C ARG A 148 2.06 -1.93 5.48
N CYS A 149 1.61 -1.97 4.23
CA CYS A 149 1.85 -3.12 3.34
C CYS A 149 3.34 -3.35 3.13
N LEU A 150 4.11 -2.27 2.95
CA LEU A 150 5.56 -2.31 2.83
C LEU A 150 6.21 -2.84 4.11
N ALA A 151 5.78 -2.37 5.28
CA ALA A 151 6.27 -2.85 6.59
C ALA A 151 5.99 -4.34 6.81
N ASP A 152 4.75 -4.78 6.55
CA ASP A 152 4.34 -6.16 6.75
C ASP A 152 5.11 -7.10 5.78
N ALA A 153 5.30 -6.68 4.52
CA ALA A 153 6.06 -7.44 3.52
C ALA A 153 7.56 -7.50 3.83
N GLU A 154 8.17 -6.38 4.24
CA GLU A 154 9.58 -6.35 4.66
C GLU A 154 9.81 -7.25 5.86
N GLY A 155 8.98 -7.13 6.91
CA GLY A 155 9.11 -7.94 8.12
C GLY A 155 8.98 -9.43 7.83
N GLU A 156 7.93 -9.83 7.12
CA GLU A 156 7.75 -11.24 6.72
C GLU A 156 8.91 -11.77 5.89
N TYR A 157 9.45 -10.94 4.98
CA TYR A 157 10.60 -11.34 4.18
C TYR A 157 11.85 -11.49 5.04
N ASN A 158 12.23 -10.46 5.80
CA ASN A 158 13.50 -10.42 6.52
C ASN A 158 13.55 -11.43 7.68
N ASP A 159 12.42 -11.65 8.36
CA ASP A 159 12.39 -12.54 9.52
C ASP A 159 12.28 -14.03 9.14
N TYR A 160 11.55 -14.34 8.06
CA TYR A 160 11.21 -15.73 7.74
C TYR A 160 11.75 -16.24 6.40
N ILE A 161 11.92 -15.38 5.40
CA ILE A 161 12.32 -15.80 4.05
C ILE A 161 13.82 -15.61 3.84
N HIS A 162 14.35 -14.44 4.19
CA HIS A 162 15.74 -14.08 4.00
C HIS A 162 16.74 -15.07 4.61
N PRO A 163 16.53 -15.63 5.82
CA PRO A 163 17.44 -16.64 6.37
C PRO A 163 17.60 -17.88 5.47
N LEU A 164 16.56 -18.21 4.70
CA LEU A 164 16.43 -19.44 3.91
C LEU A 164 16.89 -19.29 2.45
N VAL A 165 17.18 -18.07 1.97
CA VAL A 165 17.38 -17.80 0.52
C VAL A 165 18.52 -18.57 -0.13
N GLU A 166 19.52 -18.98 0.64
CA GLU A 166 20.65 -19.81 0.18
C GLU A 166 20.51 -21.30 0.57
N GLU A 167 19.55 -21.61 1.44
CA GLU A 167 19.36 -22.97 1.97
C GLU A 167 18.33 -23.77 1.18
N LEU A 168 17.38 -23.07 0.55
CA LEU A 168 16.27 -23.68 -0.17
C LEU A 168 16.32 -23.40 -1.68
N PRO A 169 15.75 -24.30 -2.51
CA PRO A 169 15.61 -24.05 -3.94
C PRO A 169 14.83 -22.77 -4.24
N LEU A 170 15.19 -22.06 -5.32
CA LEU A 170 14.56 -20.79 -5.72
C LEU A 170 13.04 -20.89 -5.81
N GLU A 171 12.51 -22.00 -6.32
CA GLU A 171 11.07 -22.27 -6.42
C GLU A 171 10.37 -22.34 -5.06
N THR A 172 11.06 -22.88 -4.05
CA THR A 172 10.55 -22.94 -2.68
C THR A 172 10.53 -21.55 -2.07
N ILE A 173 11.56 -20.72 -2.31
CA ILE A 173 11.57 -19.32 -1.89
C ILE A 173 10.43 -18.54 -2.55
N ASP A 174 10.21 -18.74 -3.85
CA ASP A 174 9.12 -18.07 -4.58
C ASP A 174 7.74 -18.45 -4.03
N ARG A 175 7.57 -19.72 -3.64
CA ARG A 175 6.37 -20.18 -2.96
C ARG A 175 6.21 -19.54 -1.58
N LEU A 176 7.27 -19.44 -0.78
CA LEU A 176 7.23 -18.78 0.53
C LEU A 176 6.86 -17.30 0.40
N VAL A 177 7.45 -16.58 -0.55
CA VAL A 177 7.07 -15.18 -0.86
C VAL A 177 5.59 -15.11 -1.24
N THR A 178 5.12 -16.04 -2.06
CA THR A 178 3.72 -16.07 -2.48
C THR A 178 2.77 -16.33 -1.30
N GLU A 179 3.06 -17.31 -0.48
CA GLU A 179 2.18 -17.78 0.62
C GLU A 179 2.18 -16.85 1.82
N ARG A 180 3.34 -16.25 2.16
CA ARG A 180 3.49 -15.41 3.35
C ARG A 180 3.24 -13.94 3.09
N ILE A 181 3.51 -13.46 1.87
CA ILE A 181 3.42 -12.04 1.56
C ILE A 181 2.33 -11.80 0.53
N VAL A 182 2.42 -12.41 -0.66
CA VAL A 182 1.55 -12.06 -1.78
C VAL A 182 0.09 -12.38 -1.49
N ILE A 183 -0.20 -13.60 -1.01
CA ILE A 183 -1.58 -14.03 -0.72
C ILE A 183 -2.18 -13.21 0.42
N PRO A 184 -1.56 -13.11 1.62
CA PRO A 184 -2.19 -12.44 2.75
C PRO A 184 -2.47 -10.96 2.48
N ILE A 185 -1.54 -10.28 1.80
CA ILE A 185 -1.69 -8.87 1.46
C ILE A 185 -2.78 -8.71 0.38
N SER A 186 -2.76 -9.50 -0.70
CA SER A 186 -3.78 -9.39 -1.74
C SER A 186 -5.19 -9.70 -1.21
N ASP A 187 -5.33 -10.66 -0.29
CA ASP A 187 -6.61 -11.03 0.31
C ASP A 187 -7.10 -9.98 1.32
N GLN A 188 -6.18 -9.25 1.97
CA GLN A 188 -6.53 -8.18 2.92
C GLN A 188 -7.03 -6.90 2.22
N PHE A 189 -6.53 -6.61 1.03
CA PHE A 189 -6.80 -5.36 0.30
C PHE A 189 -7.63 -5.55 -0.99
N GLY A 190 -7.91 -6.79 -1.39
CA GLY A 190 -8.71 -7.08 -2.57
C GLY A 190 -10.16 -6.59 -2.44
N GLY A 191 -10.64 -5.87 -3.45
CA GLY A 191 -12.04 -5.47 -3.60
C GLY A 191 -12.45 -4.10 -3.04
N GLY A 192 -11.49 -3.27 -2.62
CA GLY A 192 -11.71 -1.84 -2.32
C GLY A 192 -11.22 -0.91 -3.44
N GLU A 193 -11.29 0.40 -3.23
CA GLU A 193 -10.76 1.41 -4.17
C GLU A 193 -9.24 1.24 -4.39
N LEU A 194 -8.50 0.92 -3.31
CA LEU A 194 -7.10 0.51 -3.39
C LEU A 194 -7.01 -1.00 -3.64
N ASP A 195 -7.15 -1.41 -4.91
CA ASP A 195 -7.05 -2.83 -5.28
C ASP A 195 -5.58 -3.27 -5.45
N MET A 196 -5.12 -4.13 -4.55
CA MET A 196 -3.80 -4.76 -4.65
C MET A 196 -3.94 -6.23 -5.05
N ASP A 197 -4.01 -6.46 -6.35
CA ASP A 197 -3.99 -7.81 -6.89
C ASP A 197 -2.63 -8.51 -6.69
N ARG A 198 -2.57 -9.82 -6.97
CA ARG A 198 -1.34 -10.60 -6.82
C ARG A 198 -0.17 -10.07 -7.65
N ARG A 199 -0.44 -9.45 -8.81
CA ARG A 199 0.61 -8.91 -9.69
C ARG A 199 1.23 -7.67 -9.05
N THR A 200 0.40 -6.75 -8.59
CA THR A 200 0.79 -5.52 -7.89
C THR A 200 1.50 -5.85 -6.58
N THR A 201 0.96 -6.78 -5.79
CA THR A 201 1.57 -7.22 -4.53
C THR A 201 2.92 -7.92 -4.76
N THR A 202 3.06 -8.73 -5.81
CA THR A 202 4.38 -9.26 -6.20
C THR A 202 5.33 -8.12 -6.64
N GLY A 203 4.80 -7.12 -7.34
CA GLY A 203 5.51 -5.91 -7.73
C GLY A 203 6.05 -5.11 -6.55
N MET A 204 5.29 -5.05 -5.45
CA MET A 204 5.71 -4.42 -4.20
C MET A 204 6.97 -5.07 -3.63
N VAL A 205 7.03 -6.41 -3.61
CA VAL A 205 8.24 -7.14 -3.15
C VAL A 205 9.46 -6.80 -4.02
N TYR A 206 9.28 -6.71 -5.33
CA TYR A 206 10.36 -6.30 -6.24
C TYR A 206 10.75 -4.84 -6.09
N TRP A 207 9.80 -3.96 -5.75
CA TRP A 207 10.07 -2.57 -5.45
C TRP A 207 10.88 -2.42 -4.16
N LEU A 208 10.51 -3.13 -3.09
CA LEU A 208 11.29 -3.19 -1.85
C LEU A 208 12.72 -3.70 -2.10
N ALA A 209 12.89 -4.69 -3.00
CA ALA A 209 14.21 -5.15 -3.38
C ALA A 209 15.01 -4.08 -4.14
N GLU A 210 14.35 -3.27 -4.98
CA GLU A 210 14.99 -2.13 -5.66
C GLU A 210 15.44 -1.04 -4.68
N GLN A 211 14.62 -0.73 -3.67
CA GLN A 211 14.95 0.22 -2.59
C GLN A 211 15.88 -0.35 -1.51
N CYS A 212 16.31 -1.61 -1.67
CA CYS A 212 17.20 -2.30 -0.76
C CYS A 212 16.69 -2.68 0.64
N HIS A 213 15.37 -2.64 0.85
CA HIS A 213 14.73 -3.22 2.04
C HIS A 213 14.67 -4.75 2.00
N ILE A 214 14.72 -5.34 0.79
CA ILE A 214 14.71 -6.79 0.56
C ILE A 214 15.97 -7.26 -0.21
N ARG A 215 16.52 -8.42 0.19
CA ARG A 215 17.72 -9.03 -0.41
C ARG A 215 17.50 -10.51 -0.75
N TRP A 216 17.75 -10.85 -2.01
CA TRP A 216 17.61 -12.20 -2.58
C TRP A 216 18.85 -13.08 -2.44
N HIS A 217 19.85 -12.59 -1.71
CA HIS A 217 21.15 -13.22 -1.40
C HIS A 217 21.58 -12.76 -0.01
N LYS A 218 22.54 -13.43 0.64
CA LYS A 218 23.03 -13.02 1.96
C LYS A 218 24.03 -11.87 1.90
#